data_AF-X0YAV2-F1
#
_entry.id   AF-X0YAV2-F1
#
_cell.length_a   1.000
_cell.length_b   1.000
_cell.length_c   1.000
_cell.angle_alpha   90.00
_cell.angle_beta   90.00
_cell.angle_gamma   90.00
#
_symmetry.space_group_name_H-M   'P 1'
#
loop_
_entity.id
_entity.type
_entity.pdbx_description
1 polymer ?
#
loop_
_entity_poly.entity_id
_entity_poly.type
_entity_poly.pdbx_seq_one_letter_code
_entity_poly.pdbx_strand_id
1 'polypeptide(L)'
;SSIYKDEQAENVKLADIVFQNGKIIVDRMNPNLLNFLETSNHFKENPNRIVGKNIIFKKLDKAVSAKQSVDKIIIESQAVSACLALEWSELKGYARVLGVNVDRSADEIKHDMIRLAKIDSKKFMDGIGNPASTRKEAILDALDYKIIATVGRQVKWDIGENKGVIINAPIGRDVLEYFVEWTMTDKNGEEAFEEIEKRLDKMKAD
;
A
#
# COMPACT_ATOMS: atom_id res chain seq x y z
N SER A 1 -20.96 -43.51 -0.38
CA SER A 1 -19.68 -44.02 0.15
C SER A 1 -18.99 -42.89 0.87
N SER A 2 -18.50 -43.11 2.08
CA SER A 2 -17.83 -42.06 2.85
C SER A 2 -16.48 -41.66 2.24
N ILE A 3 -15.97 -40.48 2.64
CA ILE A 3 -14.61 -40.01 2.32
C ILE A 3 -13.57 -40.50 3.34
N TYR A 4 -14.00 -41.02 4.49
CA TYR A 4 -13.14 -41.50 5.55
C TYR A 4 -12.86 -43.00 5.42
N LYS A 5 -11.60 -43.38 5.66
CA LYS A 5 -11.10 -44.74 5.39
C LYS A 5 -11.76 -45.80 6.28
N ASP A 6 -12.01 -45.45 7.54
CA ASP A 6 -12.65 -46.28 8.56
C ASP A 6 -14.14 -46.55 8.27
N GLU A 7 -14.78 -45.68 7.50
CA GLU A 7 -16.19 -45.80 7.10
C GLU A 7 -16.36 -46.47 5.73
N GLN A 8 -15.27 -46.90 5.10
CA GLN A 8 -15.24 -47.51 3.77
C GLN A 8 -15.19 -49.05 3.85
N ALA A 9 -15.81 -49.72 2.87
CA ALA A 9 -15.73 -51.18 2.75
C ALA A 9 -14.31 -51.64 2.37
N GLU A 10 -13.95 -52.88 2.67
CA GLU A 10 -12.59 -53.42 2.42
C GLU A 10 -12.13 -53.32 0.95
N ASN A 11 -13.08 -53.34 0.00
CA ASN A 11 -12.81 -53.40 -1.44
C ASN A 11 -13.17 -52.08 -2.18
N VAL A 12 -12.60 -50.94 -1.75
CA VAL A 12 -12.85 -49.65 -2.42
C VAL A 12 -11.96 -49.47 -3.66
N LYS A 13 -12.56 -48.93 -4.73
CA LYS A 13 -11.82 -48.46 -5.91
C LYS A 13 -11.23 -47.07 -5.62
N LEU A 14 -9.90 -46.98 -5.62
CA LEU A 14 -9.20 -45.70 -5.60
C LEU A 14 -9.27 -45.05 -6.99
N ALA A 15 -9.50 -43.75 -7.02
CA ALA A 15 -9.50 -42.95 -8.23
C ALA A 15 -8.61 -41.73 -8.03
N ASP A 16 -7.86 -41.37 -9.07
CA ASP A 16 -7.03 -40.18 -9.06
C ASP A 16 -7.88 -38.92 -9.23
N ILE A 17 -7.56 -37.89 -8.45
CA ILE A 17 -8.18 -36.57 -8.58
C ILE A 17 -7.24 -35.70 -9.41
N VAL A 18 -7.58 -35.49 -10.67
CA VAL A 18 -6.74 -34.76 -11.63
C VAL A 18 -7.40 -33.43 -12.01
N PHE A 19 -6.63 -32.35 -11.90
CA PHE A 19 -7.02 -31.02 -12.39
C PHE A 19 -6.55 -30.87 -13.83
N GLN A 20 -7.48 -30.85 -14.78
CA GLN A 20 -7.18 -30.62 -16.19
C GLN A 20 -7.04 -29.11 -16.45
N ASN A 21 -5.89 -28.69 -16.98
CA ASN A 21 -5.58 -27.27 -17.22
C ASN A 21 -5.79 -26.38 -15.98
N GLY A 22 -5.43 -26.90 -14.80
CA GLY A 22 -5.56 -26.20 -13.51
C GLY A 22 -6.99 -26.13 -12.96
N LYS A 23 -7.95 -26.87 -13.54
CA LYS A 23 -9.35 -26.88 -13.10
C LYS A 23 -9.89 -28.31 -13.03
N ILE A 24 -10.82 -28.53 -12.11
CA ILE A 24 -11.65 -29.74 -12.07
C ILE A 24 -13.11 -29.29 -12.02
N ILE A 25 -13.94 -29.88 -12.87
CA ILE A 25 -15.39 -29.70 -12.81
C ILE A 25 -15.94 -30.93 -12.10
N VAL A 26 -16.49 -30.72 -10.91
CA VAL A 26 -17.11 -31.80 -10.13
C VAL A 26 -18.54 -31.96 -10.61
N ASP A 27 -18.87 -33.16 -11.08
CA ASP A 27 -20.25 -33.51 -11.47
C ASP A 27 -21.16 -33.50 -10.23
N ARG A 28 -22.39 -32.99 -10.39
CA ARG A 28 -23.44 -33.04 -9.35
C ARG A 28 -23.76 -34.46 -8.93
N MET A 29 -23.55 -35.43 -9.82
CA MET A 29 -23.76 -36.85 -9.54
C MET A 29 -22.67 -37.48 -8.67
N ASN A 30 -21.58 -36.75 -8.37
CA ASN A 30 -20.47 -37.23 -7.54
C ASN A 30 -20.28 -36.37 -6.26
N PRO A 31 -21.22 -36.44 -5.29
CA PRO A 31 -21.15 -35.66 -4.05
C PRO A 31 -19.96 -36.05 -3.16
N ASN A 32 -19.46 -37.29 -3.27
CA ASN A 32 -18.32 -37.74 -2.47
C ASN A 32 -17.03 -37.01 -2.85
N LEU A 33 -16.79 -36.80 -4.16
CA LEU A 33 -15.64 -36.03 -4.63
C LEU A 33 -15.75 -34.57 -4.19
N LEU A 34 -16.94 -33.96 -4.26
CA LEU A 34 -17.15 -32.60 -3.78
C LEU A 34 -16.85 -32.49 -2.29
N ASN A 35 -17.41 -33.39 -1.48
CA ASN A 35 -17.20 -33.41 -0.04
C ASN A 35 -15.72 -33.59 0.33
N PHE A 36 -15.01 -34.48 -0.37
CA PHE A 36 -13.58 -34.68 -0.19
C PHE A 36 -12.78 -33.40 -0.49
N LEU A 37 -13.09 -32.71 -1.59
CA LEU A 37 -12.42 -31.47 -1.98
C LEU A 37 -12.71 -30.33 -0.98
N GLU A 38 -13.96 -30.17 -0.53
CA GLU A 38 -14.35 -29.10 0.41
C GLU A 38 -13.80 -29.33 1.83
N THR A 39 -13.61 -30.59 2.24
CA THR A 39 -13.04 -30.96 3.56
C THR A 39 -11.50 -31.03 3.53
N SER A 40 -10.89 -30.94 2.35
CA SER A 40 -9.45 -31.08 2.18
C SER A 40 -8.66 -29.97 2.92
N ASN A 41 -7.55 -30.34 3.55
CA ASN A 41 -6.61 -29.38 4.12
C ASN A 41 -5.86 -28.54 3.07
N HIS A 42 -6.00 -28.86 1.79
CA HIS A 42 -5.41 -28.10 0.70
C HIS A 42 -6.38 -27.11 0.04
N PHE A 43 -7.65 -27.13 0.47
CA PHE A 43 -8.68 -26.22 0.00
C PHE A 43 -8.61 -24.89 0.72
N LYS A 44 -8.58 -23.79 -0.03
CA LYS A 44 -8.45 -22.44 0.52
C LYS A 44 -9.59 -22.09 1.47
N GLU A 45 -10.83 -22.40 1.09
CA GLU A 45 -12.04 -22.01 1.80
C GLU A 45 -12.48 -23.01 2.90
N ASN A 46 -11.68 -24.05 3.19
CA ASN A 46 -11.97 -24.97 4.29
C ASN A 46 -11.80 -24.28 5.66
N PRO A 47 -12.86 -24.12 6.48
CA PRO A 47 -12.75 -23.48 7.79
C PRO A 47 -11.99 -24.32 8.81
N ASN A 48 -11.97 -25.65 8.65
CA ASN A 48 -11.34 -26.60 9.57
C ASN A 48 -9.92 -27.00 9.13
N ARG A 49 -9.25 -26.15 8.35
CA ARG A 49 -7.93 -26.43 7.81
C ARG A 49 -6.89 -26.48 8.93
N ILE A 50 -6.03 -27.49 8.89
CA ILE A 50 -4.85 -27.59 9.77
C ILE A 50 -3.89 -26.44 9.49
N VAL A 51 -3.49 -25.73 10.55
CA VAL A 51 -2.53 -24.62 10.49
C VAL A 51 -1.19 -25.10 9.93
N GLY A 52 -0.61 -24.32 9.00
CA GLY A 52 0.68 -24.64 8.38
C GLY A 52 0.62 -25.55 7.14
N LYS A 53 -0.57 -26.04 6.74
CA LYS A 53 -0.73 -26.75 5.46
C LYS A 53 -0.87 -25.79 4.28
N ASN A 54 -0.20 -26.14 3.18
CA ASN A 54 -0.20 -25.37 1.95
C ASN A 54 -1.57 -25.42 1.26
N ILE A 55 -2.05 -24.27 0.81
CA ILE A 55 -3.23 -24.14 -0.04
C ILE A 55 -2.82 -24.48 -1.48
N ILE A 56 -3.54 -25.43 -2.11
CA ILE A 56 -3.24 -25.88 -3.47
C ILE A 56 -4.37 -25.51 -4.44
N PHE A 57 -5.61 -25.46 -3.96
CA PHE A 57 -6.77 -25.14 -4.81
C PHE A 57 -7.81 -24.32 -4.05
N LYS A 58 -8.72 -23.71 -4.81
CA LYS A 58 -9.83 -22.88 -4.32
C LYS A 58 -11.07 -23.08 -5.17
N LYS A 59 -12.22 -22.68 -4.66
CA LYS A 59 -13.47 -22.73 -5.42
C LYS A 59 -13.41 -21.68 -6.55
N LEU A 60 -13.68 -22.11 -7.78
CA LEU A 60 -13.74 -21.19 -8.91
C LEU A 60 -15.13 -20.55 -8.97
N ASP A 61 -15.29 -19.40 -8.33
CA ASP A 61 -16.48 -18.55 -8.48
C ASP A 61 -16.19 -17.42 -9.48
N LYS A 62 -16.70 -17.59 -10.71
CA LYS A 62 -16.52 -16.60 -11.79
C LYS A 62 -17.22 -15.28 -11.48
N ALA A 63 -18.35 -15.30 -10.76
CA ALA A 63 -19.10 -14.09 -10.43
C ALA A 63 -18.33 -13.24 -9.41
N VAL A 64 -17.79 -13.88 -8.36
CA VAL A 64 -16.94 -13.20 -7.36
C VAL A 64 -15.66 -12.68 -8.02
N SER A 65 -15.01 -13.47 -8.88
CA SER A 65 -13.81 -13.04 -9.60
C SER A 65 -14.08 -11.87 -10.56
N ALA A 66 -15.23 -11.86 -11.23
CA ALA A 66 -15.64 -10.76 -12.09
C ALA A 66 -15.88 -9.48 -11.27
N LYS A 67 -16.58 -9.61 -10.13
CA LYS A 67 -16.80 -8.48 -9.21
C LYS A 67 -15.48 -7.87 -8.72
N GLN A 68 -14.54 -8.70 -8.24
CA GLN A 68 -13.22 -8.22 -7.80
C GLN A 68 -12.44 -7.52 -8.93
N SER A 69 -12.56 -8.02 -10.16
CA SER A 69 -11.93 -7.39 -11.33
C SER A 69 -12.56 -6.03 -11.63
N VAL A 70 -13.89 -5.92 -11.55
CA VAL A 70 -14.61 -4.66 -11.75
C VAL A 70 -14.25 -3.65 -10.66
N ASP A 71 -14.23 -4.06 -9.40
CA ASP A 71 -13.86 -3.20 -8.27
C ASP A 71 -12.44 -2.63 -8.45
N LYS A 72 -11.49 -3.46 -8.90
CA LYS A 72 -10.13 -2.99 -9.21
C LYS A 72 -10.12 -1.92 -10.30
N ILE A 73 -10.85 -2.13 -11.39
CA ILE A 73 -10.95 -1.17 -12.51
C ILE A 73 -11.58 0.14 -12.04
N ILE A 74 -12.61 0.07 -11.17
CA ILE A 74 -13.25 1.27 -10.61
C ILE A 74 -12.25 2.06 -9.76
N ILE A 75 -11.52 1.41 -8.85
CA ILE A 75 -10.54 2.08 -8.00
C ILE A 75 -9.41 2.70 -8.84
N GLU A 76 -8.94 1.99 -9.87
CA GLU A 76 -7.93 2.52 -10.81
C GLU A 76 -8.45 3.76 -11.55
N SER A 77 -9.67 3.70 -12.08
CA SER A 77 -10.31 4.82 -12.78
C SER A 77 -10.50 6.04 -11.86
N GLN A 78 -10.93 5.81 -10.62
CA GLN A 78 -11.07 6.85 -9.61
C GLN A 78 -9.72 7.49 -9.26
N ALA A 79 -8.66 6.69 -9.07
CA ALA A 79 -7.33 7.20 -8.75
C ALA A 79 -6.75 8.06 -9.89
N VAL A 80 -6.92 7.62 -11.15
CA VAL A 80 -6.50 8.40 -12.31
C VAL A 80 -7.30 9.69 -12.43
N SER A 81 -8.62 9.62 -12.23
CA SER A 81 -9.49 10.81 -12.29
C SER A 81 -9.12 11.82 -11.20
N ALA A 82 -8.87 11.36 -9.98
CA ALA A 82 -8.42 12.20 -8.87
C ALA A 82 -7.06 12.85 -9.17
N CYS A 83 -6.10 12.08 -9.69
CA CYS A 83 -4.79 12.59 -10.10
C CYS A 83 -4.91 13.73 -11.14
N LEU A 84 -5.82 13.59 -12.11
CA LEU A 84 -6.03 14.58 -13.17
C LEU A 84 -6.80 15.81 -12.69
N ALA A 85 -7.55 15.69 -11.59
CA ALA A 85 -8.32 16.78 -10.99
C ALA A 85 -7.49 17.66 -10.03
N LEU A 86 -6.30 17.20 -9.62
CA LEU A 86 -5.40 17.98 -8.76
C LEU A 86 -4.89 19.22 -9.48
N GLU A 87 -4.84 20.34 -8.76
CA GLU A 87 -4.16 21.54 -9.24
C GLU A 87 -2.66 21.29 -9.40
N TRP A 88 -2.00 22.04 -10.27
CA TRP A 88 -0.59 21.79 -10.58
C TRP A 88 0.33 21.84 -9.36
N SER A 89 0.10 22.79 -8.44
CA SER A 89 0.84 22.91 -7.18
C SER A 89 0.68 21.68 -6.29
N GLU A 90 -0.56 21.23 -6.09
CA GLU A 90 -0.88 20.06 -5.27
C GLU A 90 -0.31 18.77 -5.88
N LEU A 91 -0.44 18.62 -7.21
CA LEU A 91 0.14 17.49 -7.93
C LEU A 91 1.66 17.45 -7.77
N LYS A 92 2.34 18.59 -7.93
CA LYS A 92 3.79 18.70 -7.79
C LYS A 92 4.22 18.42 -6.35
N GLY A 93 3.49 18.94 -5.37
CA GLY A 93 3.68 18.68 -3.95
C GLY A 93 3.63 17.19 -3.62
N TYR A 94 2.53 16.55 -4.01
CA TYR A 94 2.32 15.13 -3.78
C TYR A 94 3.32 14.26 -4.58
N ALA A 95 3.72 14.67 -5.78
CA ALA A 95 4.77 14.00 -6.54
C ALA A 95 6.09 13.92 -5.76
N ARG A 96 6.49 15.00 -5.07
CA ARG A 96 7.69 14.98 -4.21
C ARG A 96 7.53 14.04 -3.01
N VAL A 97 6.35 14.02 -2.38
CA VAL A 97 6.03 13.09 -1.27
C VAL A 97 6.22 11.64 -1.70
N LEU A 98 5.82 11.30 -2.93
CA LEU A 98 5.99 9.99 -3.55
C LEU A 98 7.42 9.74 -4.10
N GLY A 99 8.34 10.70 -3.95
CA GLY A 99 9.73 10.58 -4.40
C GLY A 99 9.93 10.77 -5.91
N VAL A 100 8.96 11.34 -6.60
CA VAL A 100 9.09 11.68 -8.03
C VAL A 100 9.99 12.91 -8.17
N ASN A 101 10.93 12.85 -9.10
CA ASN A 101 11.74 14.02 -9.46
C ASN A 101 10.85 15.07 -10.16
N VAL A 102 10.70 16.24 -9.53
CA VAL A 102 9.86 17.36 -9.98
C VAL A 102 10.63 18.47 -10.71
N ASP A 103 11.93 18.29 -10.96
CA ASP A 103 12.77 19.19 -11.77
C ASP A 103 12.72 18.85 -13.27
N ARG A 104 11.57 18.32 -13.71
CA ARG A 104 11.30 17.86 -15.08
C ARG A 104 10.10 18.60 -15.67
N SER A 105 9.79 18.34 -16.94
CA SER A 105 8.64 18.97 -17.57
C SER A 105 7.32 18.58 -16.88
N ALA A 106 6.33 19.48 -16.96
CA ALA A 106 5.03 19.24 -16.33
C ALA A 106 4.34 17.98 -16.88
N ASP A 107 4.52 17.69 -18.16
CA ASP A 107 3.95 16.51 -18.81
C ASP A 107 4.61 15.21 -18.34
N GLU A 108 5.92 15.20 -18.12
CA GLU A 108 6.62 14.03 -17.55
C GLU A 108 6.16 13.74 -16.12
N ILE A 109 6.01 14.78 -15.29
CA ILE A 109 5.53 14.63 -13.91
C ILE A 109 4.09 14.13 -13.90
N LYS A 110 3.20 14.70 -14.73
CA LYS A 110 1.83 14.21 -14.89
C LYS A 110 1.79 12.77 -15.34
N HIS A 111 2.60 12.40 -16.32
CA HIS A 111 2.69 11.03 -16.80
C HIS A 111 3.10 10.06 -15.69
N ASP A 112 4.13 10.39 -14.91
CA ASP A 112 4.59 9.55 -13.81
C ASP A 112 3.54 9.43 -12.70
N MET A 113 2.85 10.52 -12.37
CA MET A 113 1.78 10.51 -11.38
C MET A 113 0.58 9.66 -11.81
N ILE A 114 0.15 9.76 -13.08
CA ILE A 114 -0.90 8.89 -13.64
C ILE A 114 -0.47 7.43 -13.58
N ARG A 115 0.80 7.14 -13.86
CA ARG A 115 1.33 5.78 -13.78
C ARG A 115 1.31 5.25 -12.35
N LEU A 116 1.71 6.05 -11.36
CA LEU A 116 1.65 5.68 -9.94
C LEU A 116 0.21 5.42 -9.48
N ALA A 117 -0.74 6.28 -9.91
CA ALA A 117 -2.17 6.11 -9.65
C ALA A 117 -2.73 4.79 -10.22
N LYS A 118 -2.17 4.26 -11.31
CA LYS A 118 -2.56 2.96 -11.87
C LYS A 118 -1.93 1.76 -11.18
N ILE A 119 -0.67 1.87 -10.78
CA ILE A 119 0.09 0.76 -10.19
C ILE A 119 -0.41 0.43 -8.79
N ASP A 120 -0.62 1.45 -7.94
CA ASP A 120 -1.05 1.28 -6.55
C ASP A 120 -2.18 2.27 -6.23
N SER A 121 -3.29 2.13 -6.95
CA SER A 121 -4.44 3.04 -6.90
C SER A 121 -4.99 3.26 -5.49
N LYS A 122 -4.98 2.22 -4.66
CA LYS A 122 -5.46 2.32 -3.28
C LYS A 122 -4.53 3.20 -2.45
N LYS A 123 -3.22 2.92 -2.43
CA LYS A 123 -2.28 3.75 -1.67
C LYS A 123 -2.19 5.17 -2.22
N PHE A 124 -2.28 5.33 -3.53
CA PHE A 124 -2.29 6.63 -4.16
C PHE A 124 -3.47 7.48 -3.66
N MET A 125 -4.68 6.91 -3.61
CA MET A 125 -5.86 7.57 -3.04
C MET A 125 -5.74 7.81 -1.54
N ASP A 126 -5.22 6.84 -0.77
CA ASP A 126 -5.04 6.95 0.68
C ASP A 126 -4.00 8.03 1.07
N GLY A 127 -3.09 8.38 0.16
CA GLY A 127 -2.07 9.40 0.37
C GLY A 127 -2.48 10.81 -0.07
N ILE A 128 -3.42 10.96 -1.01
CA ILE A 128 -3.94 12.28 -1.42
C ILE A 128 -4.69 12.90 -0.25
N GLY A 129 -4.30 14.12 0.15
CA GLY A 129 -4.95 14.86 1.24
C GLY A 129 -4.76 14.22 2.63
N ASN A 130 -3.86 13.24 2.76
CA ASN A 130 -3.53 12.65 4.05
C ASN A 130 -2.65 13.61 4.87
N PRO A 131 -2.94 13.83 6.17
CA PRO A 131 -2.12 14.67 7.03
C PRO A 131 -0.62 14.34 7.00
N ALA A 132 -0.25 13.06 6.91
CA ALA A 132 1.14 12.65 6.83
C ALA A 132 1.81 13.10 5.52
N SER A 133 1.08 13.02 4.39
CA SER A 133 1.57 13.49 3.09
C SER A 133 1.77 15.00 3.08
N THR A 134 0.77 15.76 3.56
CA THR A 134 0.85 17.22 3.67
C THR A 134 2.00 17.65 4.58
N ARG A 135 2.18 16.95 5.71
CA ARG A 135 3.29 17.23 6.63
C ARG A 135 4.65 16.94 6.00
N LYS A 136 4.79 15.84 5.28
CA LYS A 136 6.00 15.51 4.53
C LYS A 136 6.28 16.54 3.44
N GLU A 137 5.25 17.03 2.75
CA GLU A 137 5.38 18.09 1.76
C GLU A 137 5.95 19.39 2.38
N ALA A 138 5.41 19.83 3.51
CA ALA A 138 5.91 21.00 4.23
C ALA A 138 7.36 20.82 4.71
N ILE A 139 7.73 19.63 5.18
CA ILE A 139 9.11 19.33 5.57
C ILE A 139 10.06 19.36 4.36
N LEU A 140 9.62 18.86 3.19
CA LEU A 140 10.38 18.95 1.95
C LEU A 140 10.56 20.41 1.51
N ASP A 141 9.51 21.24 1.58
CA ASP A 141 9.63 22.69 1.37
C ASP A 141 10.68 23.30 2.31
N ALA A 142 10.66 22.92 3.59
CA ALA A 142 11.59 23.46 4.57
C ALA A 142 13.05 23.10 4.29
N LEU A 143 13.29 21.94 3.67
CA LEU A 143 14.62 21.55 3.18
C LEU A 143 15.03 22.41 1.97
N ASP A 144 14.11 22.62 1.02
CA ASP A 144 14.35 23.42 -0.18
C ASP A 144 14.68 24.89 0.18
N TYR A 145 13.94 25.47 1.13
CA TYR A 145 14.18 26.83 1.66
C TYR A 145 15.33 26.91 2.67
N LYS A 146 16.03 25.80 2.93
CA LYS A 146 17.15 25.73 3.91
C LYS A 146 16.76 26.19 5.31
N ILE A 147 15.50 25.98 5.72
CA ILE A 147 15.05 26.20 7.09
C ILE A 147 15.60 25.09 7.99
N ILE A 148 15.57 23.87 7.47
CA ILE A 148 16.14 22.68 8.09
C ILE A 148 17.11 22.00 7.13
N ALA A 149 17.98 21.15 7.67
CA ALA A 149 18.87 20.29 6.91
C ALA A 149 18.95 18.90 7.55
N THR A 150 19.15 17.89 6.70
CA THR A 150 19.49 16.53 7.14
C THR A 150 21.00 16.34 7.05
N VAL A 151 21.64 15.99 8.17
CA VAL A 151 23.09 15.72 8.22
C VAL A 151 23.32 14.38 8.90
N GLY A 152 23.78 13.40 8.12
CA GLY A 152 23.90 12.02 8.58
C GLY A 152 22.54 11.48 9.02
N ARG A 153 22.37 11.25 10.32
CA ARG A 153 21.11 10.77 10.93
C ARG A 153 20.34 11.86 11.68
N GLN A 154 20.77 13.11 11.57
CA GLN A 154 20.23 14.23 12.33
C GLN A 154 19.41 15.14 11.44
N VAL A 155 18.32 15.67 11.96
CA VAL A 155 17.64 16.84 11.41
C VAL A 155 18.01 18.03 12.27
N LYS A 156 18.44 19.13 11.65
CA LYS A 156 18.88 20.34 12.34
C LYS A 156 18.30 21.59 11.68
N TRP A 157 18.28 22.69 12.42
CA TRP A 157 18.02 24.01 11.85
C TRP A 157 19.17 24.42 10.93
N ASP A 158 18.85 25.04 9.79
CA ASP A 158 19.84 25.55 8.84
C ASP A 158 19.63 27.03 8.47
N ILE A 159 18.84 27.73 9.29
CA ILE A 159 18.56 29.16 9.15
C ILE A 159 19.31 29.98 10.22
N GLY A 160 19.93 31.07 9.78
CA GLY A 160 20.70 31.97 10.65
C GLY A 160 21.98 31.34 11.22
N GLU A 161 22.43 31.84 12.36
CA GLU A 161 23.69 31.41 13.01
C GLU A 161 23.51 30.17 13.91
N ASN A 162 22.28 29.90 14.37
CA ASN A 162 22.00 28.78 15.26
C ASN A 162 21.60 27.52 14.47
N LYS A 163 22.56 26.60 14.31
CA LYS A 163 22.37 25.31 13.61
C LYS A 163 22.11 24.14 14.57
N GLY A 164 21.28 24.37 15.58
CA GLY A 164 20.94 23.38 16.61
C GLY A 164 20.26 22.14 16.03
N VAL A 165 20.54 20.97 16.63
CA VAL A 165 19.91 19.69 16.27
C VAL A 165 18.47 19.66 16.79
N ILE A 166 17.54 19.27 15.92
CA ILE A 166 16.12 19.06 16.25
C ILE A 166 15.92 17.64 16.75
N ILE A 167 16.36 16.65 15.96
CA ILE A 167 16.22 15.23 16.30
C ILE A 167 17.31 14.37 15.68
N ASN A 168 17.55 13.20 16.31
CA ASN A 168 18.36 12.12 15.79
C ASN A 168 17.49 10.90 15.46
N ALA A 169 17.52 10.44 14.21
CA ALA A 169 16.79 9.26 13.80
C ALA A 169 17.47 7.96 14.28
N PRO A 170 16.72 6.98 14.82
CA PRO A 170 17.26 5.71 15.31
C PRO A 170 17.76 4.83 14.15
N ILE A 171 18.86 4.10 14.38
CA ILE A 171 19.55 3.29 13.35
C ILE A 171 18.57 2.39 12.59
N GLY A 172 18.71 2.33 11.26
CA GLY A 172 17.89 1.48 10.38
C GLY A 172 16.58 2.13 9.91
N ARG A 173 16.20 3.29 10.44
CA ARG A 173 15.06 4.10 9.94
C ARG A 173 15.54 5.19 8.98
N ASP A 174 14.75 5.45 7.95
CA ASP A 174 14.89 6.64 7.10
C ASP A 174 14.69 7.90 7.94
N VAL A 175 15.57 8.89 7.74
CA VAL A 175 15.63 10.09 8.58
C VAL A 175 14.40 10.96 8.36
N LEU A 176 13.96 11.11 7.11
CA LEU A 176 12.85 11.98 6.75
C LEU A 176 11.53 11.36 7.18
N GLU A 177 11.31 10.08 6.89
CA GLU A 177 10.10 9.37 7.30
C GLU A 177 9.96 9.35 8.83
N TYR A 178 11.05 9.07 9.54
CA TYR A 178 11.05 9.13 11.00
C TYR A 178 10.75 10.54 11.52
N PHE A 179 11.30 11.57 10.89
CA PHE A 179 11.04 12.94 11.29
C PHE A 179 9.57 13.32 11.09
N VAL A 180 8.97 12.98 9.95
CA VAL A 180 7.53 13.18 9.69
C VAL A 180 6.68 12.49 10.77
N GLU A 181 6.94 11.21 11.04
CA GLU A 181 6.22 10.46 12.08
C GLU A 181 6.39 11.06 13.47
N TRP A 182 7.62 11.44 13.83
CA TRP A 182 7.92 12.06 15.12
C TRP A 182 7.19 13.40 15.27
N THR A 183 7.17 14.22 14.22
CA THR A 183 6.46 15.50 14.26
C THR A 183 4.96 15.34 14.50
N MET A 184 4.34 14.22 14.13
CA MET A 184 2.90 13.97 14.36
C MET A 184 2.59 13.31 15.70
N THR A 185 3.55 12.60 16.29
CA THR A 185 3.31 11.71 17.44
C THR A 185 3.86 12.25 18.75
N ASP A 186 4.86 13.12 18.69
CA ASP A 186 5.55 13.67 19.86
C ASP A 186 5.23 15.15 20.03
N LYS A 187 5.03 15.59 21.28
CA LYS A 187 4.73 16.99 21.60
C LYS A 187 5.86 17.93 21.15
N ASN A 188 7.12 17.57 21.40
CA ASN A 188 8.26 18.37 20.96
C ASN A 188 8.39 18.37 19.43
N GLY A 189 7.90 17.31 18.79
CA GLY A 189 7.81 17.22 17.34
C GLY A 189 6.78 18.13 16.73
N GLU A 190 5.60 18.22 17.35
CA GLU A 190 4.56 19.16 16.93
C GLU A 190 5.04 20.61 17.10
N GLU A 191 5.64 20.95 18.25
CA GLU A 191 6.19 22.28 18.50
C GLU A 191 7.29 22.66 17.48
N ALA A 192 8.15 21.70 17.12
CA ALA A 192 9.17 21.92 16.09
C ALA A 192 8.55 22.13 14.70
N PHE A 193 7.49 21.39 14.38
CA PHE A 193 6.80 21.53 13.10
C PHE A 193 6.06 22.87 12.98
N GLU A 194 5.36 23.32 14.03
CA GLU A 194 4.73 24.65 14.04
C GLU A 194 5.75 25.77 13.78
N GLU A 195 6.97 25.65 14.33
CA GLU A 195 8.04 26.61 14.07
C GLU A 195 8.56 26.54 12.63
N ILE A 196 8.60 25.34 12.02
CA ILE A 196 8.91 25.18 10.60
C ILE A 196 7.86 25.89 9.73
N GLU A 197 6.58 25.67 10.01
CA GLU A 197 5.48 26.31 9.27
C GLU A 197 5.53 27.84 9.37
N LYS A 198 5.71 28.39 10.57
CA LYS A 198 5.87 29.84 10.77
C LYS A 198 7.02 30.45 9.97
N ARG A 199 8.11 29.69 9.78
CA ARG A 199 9.26 30.14 8.98
C ARG A 199 9.01 30.00 7.49
N LEU A 200 8.34 28.93 7.07
CA LEU A 200 7.92 28.73 5.68
C LEU A 200 6.99 29.83 5.21
N ASP A 201 5.99 30.21 6.02
CA ASP A 201 5.04 31.26 5.69
C ASP A 201 5.73 32.61 5.49
N LYS A 202 6.75 32.93 6.29
CA LYS A 202 7.57 34.13 6.12
C LYS A 202 8.33 34.11 4.79
N MET A 203 8.96 32.98 4.45
CA MET A 203 9.73 32.84 3.20
C MET A 203 8.84 32.85 1.95
N LYS A 204 7.57 32.42 2.06
CA LYS A 204 6.60 32.45 0.95
C LYS A 204 5.95 33.82 0.77
N ALA A 205 6.00 34.68 1.79
CA ALA A 205 5.44 36.03 1.76
C ALA A 205 6.41 37.09 1.22
N ASP A 206 7.71 36.80 1.24
CA ASP A 206 8.79 37.62 0.68
C ASP A 206 9.09 37.27 -0.79
#